data_AF-A0A429CYS5-F1
#
_entry.id   AF-A0A429CYS5-F1
#
_cell.length_a   1.000
_cell.length_b   1.000
_cell.length_c   1.000
_cell.angle_alpha   90.00
_cell.angle_beta   90.00
_cell.angle_gamma   90.00
#
_symmetry.space_group_name_H-M   'P 1'
#
loop_
_entity.id
_entity.type
_entity.pdbx_description
1 polymer ?
#
loop_
_entity_poly.entity_id
_entity_poly.type
_entity_poly.pdbx_seq_one_letter_code
_entity_poly.pdbx_strand_id
1 'polypeptide(L)'
;MSTSARVRADACPGVFATHDAADGPLARIRLPGGAISAAQFRALADAADDLGDGALHLTSRGNVQLRGVTRPGLAGRLAAAGLLPSPSHERVRNILASPLSETAQKLARELDEALCAVPELAELPGRFLFAFDGGQGDVAGEGADVCWRDGAVLLAGEDTGLRVHAGQAVETLLAVARAFLRARGTAWRIGELADVEPLLGGIPGETTEPRRFEVNPGLPIGPIGDAIGVAPVFGRLTSAQARAIAKAGNAVVTPWRSILVLGPLAPGTGLITDPDAPSLGISACIGQPGCAKSLADVRADAARVRQAPRAHFAGCERRCGKPAREHVDVLATGDGYLVDGAFVPVGELARTLAEKGTQ
;
A
#
# COMPACT_ATOMS: atom_id res chain seq x y z
N MET A 1 20.18 4.10 20.62
CA MET A 1 18.79 4.51 20.89
C MET A 1 18.10 3.34 21.58
N SER A 2 17.47 3.57 22.73
CA SER A 2 16.88 2.51 23.57
C SER A 2 15.79 1.77 22.80
N THR A 3 16.05 0.50 22.45
CA THR A 3 15.05 -0.45 21.94
C THR A 3 14.11 -0.79 23.10
N SER A 4 13.09 0.05 23.30
CA SER A 4 11.96 -0.28 24.16
C SER A 4 11.40 -1.63 23.70
N ALA A 5 11.54 -2.66 24.54
CA ALA A 5 10.98 -3.98 24.30
C ALA A 5 9.46 -3.83 24.11
N ARG A 6 9.00 -3.99 22.87
CA ARG A 6 7.58 -3.84 22.54
C ARG A 6 6.83 -5.07 23.08
N VAL A 7 6.02 -4.87 24.11
CA VAL A 7 5.21 -5.92 24.77
C VAL A 7 3.99 -6.36 23.94
N ARG A 8 3.57 -5.56 22.96
CA ARG A 8 2.33 -5.80 22.20
C ARG A 8 2.58 -6.65 20.94
N ALA A 9 1.81 -7.72 20.77
CA ALA A 9 1.77 -8.51 19.55
C ALA A 9 1.35 -7.67 18.33
N ASP A 10 1.81 -8.06 17.14
CA ASP A 10 1.41 -7.42 15.89
C ASP A 10 -0.12 -7.48 15.73
N ALA A 11 -0.74 -6.35 15.41
CA ALA A 11 -2.18 -6.19 15.23
C ALA A 11 -2.55 -5.85 13.78
N CYS A 12 -1.71 -6.23 12.81
CA CYS A 12 -2.01 -6.06 11.40
C CYS A 12 -3.34 -6.77 11.06
N PRO A 13 -4.35 -6.04 10.54
CA PRO A 13 -5.65 -6.61 10.20
C PRO A 13 -5.53 -7.52 8.98
N GLY A 14 -6.21 -8.65 9.04
CA GLY A 14 -6.47 -9.58 7.93
C GLY A 14 -7.98 -9.71 7.66
N VAL A 15 -8.38 -10.72 6.90
CA VAL A 15 -9.78 -11.08 6.63
C VAL A 15 -10.34 -11.94 7.76
N PHE A 16 -9.56 -12.85 8.35
CA PHE A 16 -9.96 -13.66 9.49
C PHE A 16 -9.72 -12.96 10.83
N ALA A 17 -8.75 -12.04 10.88
CA ALA A 17 -8.47 -11.18 12.02
C ALA A 17 -8.75 -9.70 11.67
N THR A 18 -10.03 -9.33 11.60
CA THR A 18 -10.44 -7.95 11.33
C THR A 18 -10.02 -7.02 12.46
N HIS A 19 -9.82 -5.74 12.15
CA HIS A 19 -9.66 -4.70 13.17
C HIS A 19 -10.99 -3.96 13.36
N ASP A 20 -11.41 -3.84 14.62
CA ASP A 20 -12.58 -3.05 14.99
C ASP A 20 -12.29 -1.56 14.79
N ALA A 21 -12.93 -0.97 13.78
CA ALA A 21 -12.94 0.46 13.57
C ALA A 21 -14.32 1.05 13.91
N ALA A 22 -14.41 2.38 13.93
CA ALA A 22 -15.65 3.08 14.31
C ALA A 22 -16.78 2.86 13.30
N ASP A 23 -16.44 2.65 12.03
CA ASP A 23 -17.37 2.29 10.96
C ASP A 23 -17.73 0.79 10.97
N GLY A 24 -17.12 -0.01 11.84
CA GLY A 24 -17.27 -1.47 11.91
C GLY A 24 -15.96 -2.20 11.57
N PRO A 25 -15.98 -3.55 11.58
CA PRO A 25 -14.80 -4.36 11.28
C PRO A 25 -14.20 -4.01 9.91
N LEU A 26 -12.88 -3.93 9.86
CA LEU A 26 -12.14 -3.71 8.62
C LEU A 26 -11.35 -4.97 8.23
N ALA A 27 -11.46 -5.35 6.97
CA ALA A 27 -10.74 -6.46 6.37
C ALA A 27 -9.72 -5.92 5.37
N ARG A 28 -8.48 -6.42 5.44
CA ARG A 28 -7.45 -6.10 4.45
C ARG A 28 -7.21 -7.31 3.58
N ILE A 29 -7.30 -7.10 2.28
CA ILE A 29 -7.08 -8.11 1.25
C ILE A 29 -5.68 -7.91 0.69
N ARG A 30 -4.89 -8.98 0.71
CA ARG A 30 -3.53 -8.99 0.16
C ARG A 30 -3.59 -9.20 -1.35
N LEU A 31 -2.85 -8.40 -2.11
CA LEU A 31 -2.74 -8.52 -3.57
C LEU A 31 -1.25 -8.63 -3.93
N PRO A 32 -0.69 -9.84 -4.08
CA PRO A 32 0.71 -10.01 -4.46
C PRO A 32 1.03 -9.27 -5.76
N GLY A 33 2.04 -8.39 -5.71
CA GLY A 33 2.41 -7.49 -6.80
C GLY A 33 1.37 -6.40 -7.13
N GLY A 34 0.27 -6.34 -6.38
CA GLY A 34 -0.90 -5.51 -6.68
C GLY A 34 -1.84 -6.11 -7.73
N ALA A 35 -1.48 -7.25 -8.32
CA ALA A 35 -2.20 -7.85 -9.43
C ALA A 35 -3.62 -8.28 -9.02
N ILE A 36 -4.59 -7.94 -9.85
CA ILE A 36 -5.99 -8.30 -9.62
C ILE A 36 -6.72 -8.50 -10.95
N SER A 37 -7.48 -9.59 -11.03
CA SER A 37 -8.28 -9.88 -12.21
C SER A 37 -9.57 -9.07 -12.26
N ALA A 38 -10.14 -8.92 -13.45
CA ALA A 38 -11.46 -8.35 -13.64
C ALA A 38 -12.54 -9.02 -12.76
N ALA A 39 -12.51 -10.36 -12.67
CA ALA A 39 -13.48 -11.11 -11.86
C ALA A 39 -13.34 -10.81 -10.36
N GLN A 40 -12.09 -10.73 -9.87
CA GLN A 40 -11.81 -10.36 -8.48
C GLN A 40 -12.26 -8.95 -8.14
N PHE A 41 -12.08 -7.97 -9.05
CA PHE A 41 -12.61 -6.62 -8.83
C PHE A 41 -14.13 -6.59 -8.71
N ARG A 42 -14.85 -7.38 -9.52
CA ARG A 42 -16.32 -7.49 -9.41
C ARG A 42 -16.71 -8.09 -8.06
N ALA A 43 -16.04 -9.17 -7.65
CA ALA A 43 -16.29 -9.80 -6.36
C ALA A 43 -16.03 -8.84 -5.18
N LEU A 44 -14.98 -8.02 -5.26
CA LEU A 44 -14.71 -6.97 -4.26
C LEU A 44 -15.78 -5.88 -4.28
N ALA A 45 -16.23 -5.43 -5.46
CA ALA A 45 -17.31 -4.45 -5.58
C ALA A 45 -18.62 -4.98 -4.98
N ASP A 46 -18.99 -6.23 -5.30
CA ASP A 46 -20.16 -6.91 -4.73
C ASP A 46 -20.04 -7.03 -3.21
N ALA A 47 -18.86 -7.41 -2.70
CA ALA A 47 -18.63 -7.49 -1.25
C ALA A 47 -18.69 -6.12 -0.57
N ALA A 48 -18.21 -5.06 -1.22
CA ALA A 48 -18.29 -3.70 -0.69
C ALA A 48 -19.75 -3.23 -0.55
N ASP A 49 -20.58 -3.45 -1.57
CA ASP A 49 -22.00 -3.10 -1.57
C ASP A 49 -22.80 -3.98 -0.58
N ASP A 50 -22.55 -5.30 -0.60
CA ASP A 50 -23.34 -6.28 0.15
C ASP A 50 -22.92 -6.43 1.60
N LEU A 51 -21.70 -6.10 1.98
CA LEU A 51 -21.18 -6.41 3.32
C LEU A 51 -20.52 -5.21 4.00
N GLY A 52 -20.07 -4.20 3.25
CA GLY A 52 -19.28 -3.07 3.74
C GLY A 52 -19.94 -1.70 3.53
N ASP A 53 -19.10 -0.68 3.35
CA ASP A 53 -19.46 0.73 3.16
C ASP A 53 -19.66 1.16 1.69
N GLY A 54 -19.76 0.19 0.77
CA GLY A 54 -19.88 0.46 -0.67
C GLY A 54 -18.59 0.97 -1.35
N ALA A 55 -17.44 0.91 -0.68
CA ALA A 55 -16.16 1.35 -1.22
C ALA A 55 -15.00 0.36 -0.99
N LEU A 56 -14.04 0.42 -1.89
CA LEU A 56 -12.73 -0.21 -1.76
C LEU A 56 -11.71 0.88 -1.41
N HIS A 57 -10.92 0.65 -0.36
CA HIS A 57 -9.90 1.62 0.07
C HIS A 57 -8.50 1.09 -0.28
N LEU A 58 -7.83 1.77 -1.20
CA LEU A 58 -6.47 1.45 -1.60
C LEU A 58 -5.49 1.81 -0.48
N THR A 59 -4.49 0.96 -0.29
CA THR A 59 -3.48 1.14 0.76
C THR A 59 -2.14 1.56 0.18
N SER A 60 -1.27 2.11 1.02
CA SER A 60 0.09 2.50 0.63
C SER A 60 1.04 1.30 0.42
N ARG A 61 0.50 0.11 0.19
CA ARG A 61 1.25 -1.16 0.05
C ARG A 61 0.62 -2.07 -1.01
N GLY A 62 -0.13 -1.51 -1.96
CA GLY A 62 -0.73 -2.27 -3.07
C GLY A 62 -1.87 -3.20 -2.67
N ASN A 63 -2.36 -3.11 -1.43
CA ASN A 63 -3.53 -3.87 -0.95
C ASN A 63 -4.82 -3.07 -1.07
N VAL A 64 -5.93 -3.81 -0.97
CA VAL A 64 -7.29 -3.26 -0.87
C VAL A 64 -7.85 -3.50 0.53
N GLN A 65 -8.66 -2.57 1.03
CA GLN A 65 -9.41 -2.71 2.28
C GLN A 65 -10.90 -2.57 2.05
N LEU A 66 -11.65 -3.45 2.71
CA LEU A 66 -13.08 -3.32 2.93
C LEU A 66 -13.30 -2.81 4.36
N ARG A 67 -14.23 -1.88 4.52
CA ARG A 67 -14.56 -1.24 5.80
C ARG A 67 -16.04 -1.38 6.08
N GLY A 68 -16.40 -1.24 7.35
CA GLY A 68 -17.78 -1.39 7.82
C GLY A 68 -18.38 -2.75 7.52
N VAL A 69 -17.56 -3.81 7.66
CA VAL A 69 -17.97 -5.18 7.39
C VAL A 69 -18.91 -5.65 8.52
N THR A 70 -20.20 -5.38 8.37
CA THR A 70 -21.22 -5.59 9.41
C THR A 70 -21.96 -6.92 9.27
N ARG A 71 -21.83 -7.58 8.11
CA ARG A 71 -22.52 -8.82 7.78
C ARG A 71 -21.54 -10.00 7.64
N PRO A 72 -21.90 -11.21 8.09
CA PRO A 72 -21.05 -12.39 7.96
C PRO A 72 -20.89 -12.83 6.50
N GLY A 73 -19.89 -13.67 6.22
CA GLY A 73 -19.71 -14.30 4.91
C GLY A 73 -18.63 -13.70 4.02
N LEU A 74 -17.95 -12.62 4.46
CA LEU A 74 -16.87 -11.99 3.68
C LEU A 74 -15.77 -12.99 3.33
N ALA A 75 -15.28 -13.76 4.31
CA ALA A 75 -14.20 -14.73 4.08
C ALA A 75 -14.56 -15.78 3.02
N GLY A 76 -15.79 -16.32 3.05
CA GLY A 76 -16.25 -17.29 2.06
C GLY A 76 -16.32 -16.70 0.65
N ARG A 77 -16.79 -15.45 0.51
CA ARG A 77 -16.82 -14.76 -0.79
C ARG A 77 -15.42 -14.48 -1.32
N LEU A 78 -14.50 -14.01 -0.47
CA LEU A 78 -13.12 -13.76 -0.86
C LEU A 78 -12.37 -15.06 -1.21
N ALA A 79 -12.63 -16.15 -0.48
CA ALA A 79 -12.11 -17.48 -0.82
C ALA A 79 -12.59 -17.93 -2.21
N ALA A 80 -13.90 -17.82 -2.48
CA ALA A 80 -14.48 -18.20 -3.77
C ALA A 80 -13.94 -17.36 -4.94
N ALA A 81 -13.54 -16.12 -4.68
CA ALA A 81 -12.91 -15.23 -5.66
C ALA A 81 -11.38 -15.43 -5.79
N GLY A 82 -10.78 -16.34 -5.02
CA GLY A 82 -9.33 -16.53 -5.00
C GLY A 82 -8.55 -15.33 -4.45
N LEU A 83 -9.14 -14.57 -3.52
CA LEU A 83 -8.56 -13.39 -2.87
C LEU A 83 -8.00 -13.67 -1.47
N LEU A 84 -7.89 -14.95 -1.09
CA LEU A 84 -7.29 -15.41 0.14
C LEU A 84 -6.11 -16.33 -0.19
N PRO A 85 -4.86 -15.97 0.18
CA PRO A 85 -3.69 -16.78 -0.12
C PRO A 85 -3.66 -18.08 0.69
N SER A 86 -3.77 -17.96 2.01
CA SER A 86 -4.10 -19.04 2.95
C SER A 86 -4.53 -18.41 4.29
N PRO A 87 -5.38 -19.06 5.11
CA PRO A 87 -5.79 -18.52 6.40
C PRO A 87 -4.63 -18.24 7.36
N SER A 88 -3.53 -19.01 7.28
CA SER A 88 -2.36 -18.84 8.14
C SER A 88 -1.45 -17.68 7.72
N HIS A 89 -1.39 -17.34 6.42
CA HIS A 89 -0.44 -16.35 5.90
C HIS A 89 -1.08 -15.00 5.54
N GLU A 90 -2.40 -14.83 5.71
CA GLU A 90 -3.08 -13.58 5.32
C GLU A 90 -2.58 -12.32 6.04
N ARG A 91 -1.94 -12.48 7.21
CA ARG A 91 -1.39 -11.38 8.01
C ARG A 91 0.06 -11.06 7.64
N VAL A 92 0.77 -11.96 6.96
CA VAL A 92 2.05 -11.64 6.34
C VAL A 92 1.80 -10.51 5.34
N ARG A 93 2.63 -9.48 5.38
CA ARG A 93 2.41 -8.27 4.59
C ARG A 93 2.50 -8.54 3.09
N ASN A 94 2.08 -7.53 2.33
CA ASN A 94 2.03 -7.65 0.88
C ASN A 94 3.43 -7.80 0.26
N ILE A 95 3.45 -8.33 -0.95
CA ILE A 95 4.62 -8.36 -1.83
C ILE A 95 4.42 -7.22 -2.82
N LEU A 96 5.31 -6.22 -2.81
CA LEU A 96 5.26 -5.16 -3.81
C LEU A 96 5.95 -5.61 -5.10
N ALA A 97 5.47 -5.13 -6.25
CA ALA A 97 6.14 -5.36 -7.53
C ALA A 97 5.98 -4.14 -8.43
N SER A 98 7.01 -3.82 -9.23
CA SER A 98 6.89 -2.79 -10.27
C SER A 98 5.71 -3.14 -11.19
N PRO A 99 4.70 -2.25 -11.34
CA PRO A 99 3.46 -2.58 -12.03
C PRO A 99 3.65 -2.81 -13.54
N LEU A 100 4.71 -2.25 -14.13
CA LEU A 100 5.01 -2.35 -15.56
C LEU A 100 6.06 -3.42 -15.90
N SER A 101 6.58 -4.15 -14.90
CA SER A 101 7.59 -5.19 -15.11
C SER A 101 6.95 -6.57 -15.05
N GLU A 102 6.90 -7.27 -16.19
CA GLU A 102 6.40 -8.65 -16.26
C GLU A 102 7.20 -9.58 -15.35
N THR A 103 8.52 -9.43 -15.31
CA THR A 103 9.41 -10.21 -14.43
C THR A 103 9.07 -9.97 -12.97
N ALA A 104 8.92 -8.72 -12.52
CA ALA A 104 8.58 -8.42 -11.13
C ALA A 104 7.19 -8.96 -10.75
N GLN A 105 6.19 -8.81 -11.63
CA GLN A 105 4.84 -9.34 -11.41
C GLN A 105 4.81 -10.86 -11.35
N LYS A 106 5.59 -11.54 -12.20
CA LYS A 106 5.75 -13.00 -12.16
C LYS A 106 6.40 -13.45 -10.85
N LEU A 107 7.53 -12.85 -10.47
CA LEU A 107 8.25 -13.21 -9.25
C LEU A 107 7.43 -12.95 -7.98
N ALA A 108 6.61 -11.88 -7.96
CA ALA A 108 5.73 -11.61 -6.83
C ALA A 108 4.66 -12.69 -6.62
N ARG A 109 4.10 -13.24 -7.70
CA ARG A 109 3.18 -14.39 -7.64
C ARG A 109 3.89 -15.65 -7.17
N GLU A 110 5.05 -15.96 -7.75
CA GLU A 110 5.85 -17.13 -7.37
C GLU A 110 6.29 -17.08 -5.90
N LEU A 111 6.69 -15.90 -5.42
CA LEU A 111 7.00 -15.69 -4.01
C LEU A 111 5.77 -15.92 -3.13
N ASP A 112 4.59 -15.51 -3.56
CA ASP A 112 3.36 -15.70 -2.78
C ASP A 112 3.03 -17.17 -2.54
N GLU A 113 3.09 -17.96 -3.61
CA GLU A 113 2.88 -19.40 -3.61
C GLU A 113 3.94 -20.09 -2.73
N ALA A 114 5.21 -19.76 -2.95
CA ALA A 114 6.32 -20.34 -2.21
C ALA A 114 6.31 -19.95 -0.72
N LEU A 115 5.90 -18.72 -0.39
CA LEU A 115 5.76 -18.25 0.99
C LEU A 115 4.69 -19.06 1.74
N CYS A 116 3.54 -19.32 1.11
CA CYS A 116 2.46 -20.12 1.71
C CYS A 116 2.86 -21.59 1.93
N ALA A 117 3.83 -22.11 1.18
CA ALA A 117 4.36 -23.46 1.33
C ALA A 117 5.31 -23.62 2.54
N VAL A 118 5.62 -22.53 3.25
CA VAL A 118 6.61 -22.52 4.35
C VAL A 118 5.93 -22.09 5.66
N PRO A 119 5.43 -23.04 6.48
CA PRO A 119 4.62 -22.72 7.66
C PRO A 119 5.26 -21.76 8.67
N GLU A 120 6.59 -21.87 8.87
CA GLU A 120 7.33 -20.97 9.79
C GLU A 120 7.27 -19.50 9.36
N LEU A 121 7.09 -19.20 8.07
CA LEU A 121 7.03 -17.83 7.57
C LEU A 121 5.67 -17.15 7.85
N ALA A 122 4.67 -17.88 8.33
CA ALA A 122 3.45 -17.30 8.88
C ALA A 122 3.72 -16.44 10.13
N GLU A 123 4.84 -16.70 10.84
CA GLU A 123 5.27 -15.95 12.03
C GLU A 123 6.01 -14.64 11.70
N LEU A 124 6.17 -14.32 10.41
CA LEU A 124 6.68 -13.03 10.00
C LEU A 124 5.79 -11.92 10.59
N PRO A 125 6.40 -10.84 11.12
CA PRO A 125 5.63 -9.65 11.47
C PRO A 125 4.76 -9.24 10.28
N GLY A 126 3.51 -8.89 10.54
CA GLY A 126 2.64 -8.16 9.62
C GLY A 126 3.13 -6.73 9.37
N ARG A 127 4.42 -6.44 9.51
CA ARG A 127 5.12 -5.28 8.96
C ARG A 127 6.23 -5.67 7.99
N PHE A 128 6.67 -6.93 7.94
CA PHE A 128 7.75 -7.40 7.08
C PHE A 128 7.33 -7.39 5.61
N LEU A 129 7.95 -6.55 4.78
CA LEU A 129 7.56 -6.29 3.40
C LEU A 129 8.57 -6.88 2.42
N PHE A 130 8.08 -7.62 1.43
CA PHE A 130 8.85 -8.05 0.27
C PHE A 130 8.64 -7.10 -0.91
N ALA A 131 9.61 -7.04 -1.82
CA ALA A 131 9.49 -6.31 -3.07
C ALA A 131 10.24 -6.96 -4.24
N PHE A 132 9.72 -6.75 -5.44
CA PHE A 132 10.42 -6.98 -6.70
C PHE A 132 10.39 -5.71 -7.55
N ASP A 133 11.56 -5.20 -7.92
CA ASP A 133 11.70 -4.01 -8.75
C ASP A 133 12.30 -4.40 -10.10
N GLY A 134 11.68 -3.97 -11.20
CA GLY A 134 12.11 -4.28 -12.55
C GLY A 134 13.35 -3.50 -13.02
N GLY A 135 13.98 -2.71 -12.15
CA GLY A 135 15.10 -1.81 -12.45
C GLY A 135 14.70 -0.33 -12.49
N GLN A 136 13.40 -0.03 -12.49
CA GLN A 136 12.85 1.33 -12.57
C GLN A 136 13.11 2.13 -11.27
N GLY A 137 13.35 1.46 -10.15
CA GLY A 137 13.51 2.10 -8.84
C GLY A 137 12.20 2.67 -8.28
N ASP A 138 11.06 2.22 -8.81
CA ASP A 138 9.74 2.68 -8.39
C ASP A 138 9.33 2.06 -7.06
N VAL A 139 9.49 0.75 -6.93
CA VAL A 139 9.14 -0.01 -5.72
C VAL A 139 10.32 -0.14 -4.76
N ALA A 140 11.55 -0.20 -5.27
CA ALA A 140 12.74 -0.25 -4.42
C ALA A 140 12.81 0.94 -3.44
N GLY A 141 12.27 2.09 -3.83
CA GLY A 141 12.11 3.28 -3.00
C GLY A 141 11.19 3.16 -1.79
N GLU A 142 10.33 2.13 -1.75
CA GLU A 142 9.38 1.93 -0.65
C GLU A 142 10.04 1.31 0.60
N GLY A 143 11.34 1.02 0.54
CA GLY A 143 12.13 0.51 1.66
C GLY A 143 11.58 -0.81 2.18
N ALA A 144 11.33 -1.77 1.27
CA ALA A 144 10.97 -3.13 1.65
C ALA A 144 12.07 -3.76 2.52
N ASP A 145 11.70 -4.71 3.38
CA ASP A 145 12.70 -5.38 4.24
C ASP A 145 13.68 -6.18 3.39
N VAL A 146 13.18 -6.84 2.36
CA VAL A 146 13.99 -7.47 1.32
C VAL A 146 13.39 -7.18 -0.06
N CYS A 147 14.24 -6.80 -1.00
CA CYS A 147 13.86 -6.51 -2.38
C CYS A 147 14.84 -7.19 -3.34
N TRP A 148 14.33 -7.73 -4.44
CA TRP A 148 15.14 -8.03 -5.61
C TRP A 148 14.91 -6.96 -6.67
N ARG A 149 15.96 -6.26 -7.10
CA ARG A 149 15.91 -5.18 -8.10
C ARG A 149 16.84 -5.51 -9.25
N ASP A 150 16.29 -6.01 -10.36
CA ASP A 150 17.03 -6.32 -11.60
C ASP A 150 18.42 -6.94 -11.33
N GLY A 151 18.43 -8.01 -10.54
CA GLY A 151 19.64 -8.73 -10.14
C GLY A 151 20.19 -8.35 -8.76
N ALA A 152 20.00 -7.13 -8.28
CA ALA A 152 20.50 -6.70 -6.97
C ALA A 152 19.58 -7.13 -5.82
N VAL A 153 20.17 -7.59 -4.71
CA VAL A 153 19.43 -7.83 -3.46
C VAL A 153 19.56 -6.60 -2.57
N LEU A 154 18.43 -6.04 -2.15
CA LEU A 154 18.38 -4.90 -1.25
C LEU A 154 17.81 -5.33 0.10
N LEU A 155 18.36 -4.78 1.19
CA LEU A 155 17.84 -4.94 2.55
C LEU A 155 17.45 -3.57 3.10
N ALA A 156 16.21 -3.44 3.57
CA ALA A 156 15.65 -2.18 4.06
C ALA A 156 15.77 -1.00 3.07
N GLY A 157 15.84 -1.29 1.76
CA GLY A 157 16.01 -0.29 0.69
C GLY A 157 17.46 -0.04 0.27
N GLU A 158 18.45 -0.60 0.97
CA GLU A 158 19.87 -0.41 0.68
C GLU A 158 20.44 -1.58 -0.13
N ASP A 159 21.27 -1.28 -1.13
CA ASP A 159 21.96 -2.30 -1.92
C ASP A 159 23.00 -3.02 -1.06
N THR A 160 22.93 -4.36 -1.05
CA THR A 160 23.85 -5.21 -0.29
C THR A 160 25.14 -5.54 -1.03
N GLY A 161 25.20 -5.25 -2.33
CA GLY A 161 26.27 -5.70 -3.22
C GLY A 161 26.06 -7.11 -3.79
N LEU A 162 25.16 -7.91 -3.21
CA LEU A 162 24.83 -9.26 -3.69
C LEU A 162 24.00 -9.19 -4.99
N ARG A 163 24.38 -10.03 -5.96
CA ARG A 163 23.74 -10.17 -7.27
C ARG A 163 23.24 -11.59 -7.47
N VAL A 164 21.96 -11.72 -7.79
CA VAL A 164 21.24 -12.99 -7.91
C VAL A 164 20.40 -12.97 -9.19
N HIS A 165 20.49 -14.02 -9.99
CA HIS A 165 19.69 -14.15 -11.20
C HIS A 165 18.18 -14.23 -10.88
N ALA A 166 17.31 -13.73 -11.76
CA ALA A 166 15.86 -13.71 -11.51
C ALA A 166 15.29 -15.08 -11.11
N GLY A 167 15.80 -16.17 -11.71
CA GLY A 167 15.39 -17.55 -11.38
C GLY A 167 15.71 -18.02 -9.95
N GLN A 168 16.55 -17.30 -9.21
CA GLN A 168 16.90 -17.57 -7.81
C GLN A 168 16.33 -16.52 -6.84
N ALA A 169 15.69 -15.47 -7.36
CA ALA A 169 15.26 -14.33 -6.56
C ALA A 169 14.25 -14.71 -5.46
N VAL A 170 13.28 -15.58 -5.78
CA VAL A 170 12.28 -16.05 -4.81
C VAL A 170 12.94 -16.83 -3.67
N GLU A 171 13.80 -17.80 -3.99
CA GLU A 171 14.51 -18.60 -2.98
C GLU A 171 15.36 -17.72 -2.07
N THR A 172 16.09 -16.75 -2.65
CA THR A 172 16.89 -15.78 -1.91
C THR A 172 16.04 -14.94 -0.95
N LEU A 173 14.91 -14.39 -1.39
CA LEU A 173 14.04 -13.58 -0.54
C LEU A 173 13.46 -14.40 0.62
N LEU A 174 13.11 -15.67 0.39
CA LEU A 174 12.66 -16.57 1.45
C LEU A 174 13.79 -16.93 2.42
N ALA A 175 15.01 -17.16 1.93
CA ALA A 175 16.17 -17.43 2.77
C ALA A 175 16.47 -16.26 3.72
N VAL A 176 16.44 -15.03 3.21
CA VAL A 176 16.57 -13.79 4.01
C VAL A 176 15.45 -13.70 5.04
N ALA A 177 14.20 -13.95 4.66
CA ALA A 177 13.07 -13.90 5.59
C ALA A 177 13.19 -14.92 6.74
N ARG A 178 13.65 -16.14 6.44
CA ARG A 178 13.94 -17.17 7.46
C ARG A 178 15.09 -16.75 8.38
N ALA A 179 16.16 -16.19 7.82
CA ALA A 179 17.28 -15.68 8.62
C ALA A 179 16.82 -14.54 9.53
N PHE A 180 15.97 -13.65 9.03
CA PHE A 180 15.36 -12.58 9.81
C PHE A 180 14.54 -13.14 10.97
N LEU A 181 13.67 -14.15 10.73
CA LEU A 181 12.89 -14.77 11.80
C LEU A 181 13.77 -15.36 12.93
N ARG A 182 14.92 -15.93 12.60
CA ARG A 182 15.86 -16.45 13.59
C ARG A 182 16.55 -15.33 14.38
N ALA A 183 16.90 -14.23 13.71
CA ALA A 183 17.68 -13.13 14.29
C ALA A 183 16.84 -12.02 14.94
N ARG A 184 15.54 -11.90 14.60
CA ARG A 184 14.75 -10.68 14.87
C ARG A 184 14.60 -10.27 16.32
N GLY A 185 14.59 -11.22 17.26
CA GLY A 185 14.14 -10.94 18.62
C GLY A 185 12.80 -10.19 18.61
N THR A 186 12.78 -8.94 19.09
CA THR A 186 11.58 -8.07 19.09
C THR A 186 11.41 -7.22 17.82
N ALA A 187 12.35 -7.25 16.88
CA ALA A 187 12.28 -6.48 15.66
C ALA A 187 11.08 -6.90 14.80
N TRP A 188 10.45 -5.90 14.19
CA TRP A 188 9.36 -6.07 13.23
C TRP A 188 9.81 -5.92 11.77
N ARG A 189 11.01 -5.36 11.56
CA ARG A 189 11.57 -4.95 10.27
C ARG A 189 13.08 -5.20 10.28
N ILE A 190 13.68 -5.46 9.12
CA ILE A 190 15.13 -5.66 8.98
C ILE A 190 15.90 -4.41 9.38
N GLY A 191 15.40 -3.21 9.04
CA GLY A 191 16.01 -1.94 9.45
C GLY A 191 16.02 -1.66 10.95
N GLU A 192 15.42 -2.52 11.79
CA GLU A 192 15.52 -2.44 13.26
C GLU A 192 16.65 -3.32 13.83
N LEU A 193 17.32 -4.11 13.00
CA LEU A 193 18.45 -4.95 13.42
C LEU A 193 19.73 -4.14 13.55
N ALA A 194 20.59 -4.55 14.49
CA ALA A 194 21.92 -3.96 14.65
C ALA A 194 22.91 -4.45 13.58
N ASP A 195 22.73 -5.68 13.10
CA ASP A 195 23.54 -6.31 12.08
C ASP A 195 22.65 -7.11 11.12
N VAL A 196 22.86 -6.90 9.83
CA VAL A 196 22.11 -7.52 8.73
C VAL A 196 22.96 -8.46 7.90
N GLU A 197 24.28 -8.49 8.08
CA GLU A 197 25.18 -9.37 7.33
C GLU A 197 24.82 -10.85 7.46
N PRO A 198 24.43 -11.37 8.65
CA PRO A 198 24.04 -12.78 8.79
C PRO A 198 22.81 -13.17 7.96
N LEU A 199 22.00 -12.20 7.52
CA LEU A 199 20.81 -12.47 6.71
C LEU A 199 21.15 -12.95 5.29
N LEU A 200 22.34 -12.64 4.81
CA LEU A 200 22.82 -13.00 3.48
C LEU A 200 23.75 -14.23 3.51
N GLY A 201 24.05 -14.75 4.71
CA GLY A 201 24.96 -15.88 4.88
C GLY A 201 24.53 -17.12 4.11
N GLY A 202 25.41 -17.61 3.24
CA GLY A 202 25.19 -18.83 2.45
C GLY A 202 24.27 -18.67 1.24
N ILE A 203 23.83 -17.44 0.92
CA ILE A 203 23.07 -17.18 -0.31
C ILE A 203 24.04 -17.16 -1.50
N PRO A 204 23.82 -17.99 -2.54
CA PRO A 204 24.68 -17.99 -3.72
C PRO A 204 24.46 -16.71 -4.54
N GLY A 205 25.55 -16.11 -5.03
CA GLY A 205 25.49 -14.94 -5.89
C GLY A 205 26.87 -14.30 -6.09
N GLU A 206 26.95 -13.40 -7.06
CA GLU A 206 28.15 -12.56 -7.24
C GLU A 206 28.11 -11.40 -6.25
N THR A 207 29.24 -11.08 -5.63
CA THR A 207 29.37 -9.91 -4.77
C THR A 207 30.04 -8.79 -5.56
N THR A 208 29.41 -7.62 -5.55
CA THR A 208 29.90 -6.41 -6.19
C THR A 208 29.82 -5.25 -5.22
N GLU A 209 30.48 -4.14 -5.53
CA GLU A 209 30.34 -2.91 -4.74
C GLU A 209 28.88 -2.44 -4.69
N PRO A 210 28.31 -2.20 -3.49
CA PRO A 210 26.99 -1.60 -3.32
C PRO A 210 26.85 -0.28 -4.08
N ARG A 211 25.69 -0.05 -4.67
CA ARG A 211 25.41 1.16 -5.44
C ARG A 211 24.18 1.88 -4.92
N ARG A 212 24.27 3.20 -4.86
CA ARG A 212 23.09 4.05 -4.76
C ARG A 212 22.41 4.10 -6.12
N PHE A 213 21.10 3.84 -6.15
CA PHE A 213 20.28 3.95 -7.34
C PHE A 213 19.30 5.12 -7.22
N GLU A 214 18.85 5.62 -8.36
CA GLU A 214 17.78 6.60 -8.38
C GLU A 214 16.46 5.92 -8.02
N VAL A 215 15.70 6.58 -7.14
CA VAL A 215 14.39 6.15 -6.71
C VAL A 215 13.36 6.99 -7.45
N ASN A 216 12.43 6.34 -8.16
CA ASN A 216 11.40 7.00 -8.94
C ASN A 216 10.00 6.53 -8.50
N PRO A 217 9.54 6.91 -7.30
CA PRO A 217 8.34 6.34 -6.73
C PRO A 217 7.11 7.00 -7.33
N GLY A 218 6.20 6.16 -7.83
CA GLY A 218 4.93 6.55 -8.42
C GLY A 218 4.58 5.70 -9.63
N LEU A 219 3.28 5.63 -9.94
CA LEU A 219 2.81 5.20 -11.25
C LEU A 219 2.41 6.48 -12.00
N PRO A 220 2.87 6.69 -13.24
CA PRO A 220 2.34 7.76 -14.08
C PRO A 220 0.81 7.69 -14.18
N ILE A 221 0.13 8.82 -14.03
CA ILE A 221 -1.31 8.92 -14.26
C ILE A 221 -1.54 9.29 -15.72
N GLY A 222 -2.53 8.65 -16.35
CA GLY A 222 -2.81 8.79 -17.78
C GLY A 222 -2.39 7.58 -18.61
N PRO A 223 -2.41 7.70 -19.96
CA PRO A 223 -2.09 6.60 -20.87
C PRO A 223 -0.65 6.09 -20.72
N ILE A 224 -0.47 4.77 -20.71
CA ILE A 224 0.82 4.08 -20.63
C ILE A 224 0.79 2.89 -21.59
N GLY A 225 1.26 3.07 -22.83
CA GLY A 225 1.08 2.07 -23.88
C GLY A 225 -0.42 1.75 -24.08
N ASP A 226 -0.77 0.47 -24.01
CA ASP A 226 -2.17 0.00 -24.08
C ASP A 226 -2.91 0.00 -22.73
N ALA A 227 -2.24 0.45 -21.67
CA ALA A 227 -2.79 0.56 -20.33
C ALA A 227 -3.06 2.02 -19.95
N ILE A 228 -3.73 2.23 -18.81
CA ILE A 228 -3.95 3.57 -18.25
C ILE A 228 -3.74 3.56 -16.74
N GLY A 229 -2.90 4.47 -16.26
CA GLY A 229 -2.73 4.75 -14.84
C GLY A 229 -3.85 5.66 -14.35
N VAL A 230 -4.59 5.25 -13.32
CA VAL A 230 -5.71 6.01 -12.76
C VAL A 230 -5.63 6.08 -11.25
N ALA A 231 -6.22 7.12 -10.66
CA ALA A 231 -6.32 7.23 -9.21
C ALA A 231 -7.75 7.56 -8.76
N PRO A 232 -8.28 6.88 -7.74
CA PRO A 232 -9.47 7.35 -7.04
C PRO A 232 -9.09 8.45 -6.04
N VAL A 233 -10.01 9.40 -5.83
CA VAL A 233 -9.83 10.47 -4.84
C VAL A 233 -9.61 9.86 -3.45
N PHE A 234 -8.55 10.31 -2.76
CA PHE A 234 -8.12 9.81 -1.44
C PHE A 234 -7.79 8.31 -1.37
N GLY A 235 -7.63 7.62 -2.51
CA GLY A 235 -7.51 6.17 -2.53
C GLY A 235 -8.84 5.44 -2.28
N ARG A 236 -10.00 6.13 -2.33
CA ARG A 236 -11.33 5.54 -2.10
C ARG A 236 -12.04 5.29 -3.42
N LEU A 237 -12.05 4.03 -3.85
CA LEU A 237 -12.69 3.57 -5.08
C LEU A 237 -14.13 3.16 -4.79
N THR A 238 -15.11 3.72 -5.50
CA THR A 238 -16.50 3.29 -5.36
C THR A 238 -16.73 1.92 -6.01
N SER A 239 -17.76 1.18 -5.61
CA SER A 239 -18.13 -0.07 -6.28
C SER A 239 -18.41 0.12 -7.77
N ALA A 240 -19.04 1.23 -8.17
CA ALA A 240 -19.24 1.58 -9.58
C ALA A 240 -17.92 1.76 -10.34
N GLN A 241 -16.93 2.44 -9.76
CA GLN A 241 -15.60 2.58 -10.36
C GLN A 241 -14.88 1.25 -10.46
N ALA A 242 -14.94 0.42 -9.42
CA ALA A 242 -14.38 -0.93 -9.43
C ALA A 242 -14.99 -1.80 -10.54
N ARG A 243 -16.31 -1.73 -10.74
CA ARG A 243 -17.00 -2.41 -11.85
C ARG A 243 -16.59 -1.87 -13.22
N ALA A 244 -16.36 -0.56 -13.35
CA ALA A 244 -15.87 0.04 -14.59
C ALA A 244 -14.46 -0.46 -14.94
N ILE A 245 -13.56 -0.52 -13.96
CA ILE A 245 -12.22 -1.11 -14.12
C ILE A 245 -12.34 -2.59 -14.52
N ALA A 246 -13.17 -3.36 -13.84
CA ALA A 246 -13.40 -4.78 -14.15
C ALA A 246 -14.04 -5.03 -15.52
N LYS A 247 -14.69 -4.03 -16.11
CA LYS A 247 -15.20 -4.09 -17.48
C LYS A 247 -14.08 -3.82 -18.49
N ALA A 248 -13.13 -2.96 -18.14
CA ALA A 248 -11.97 -2.63 -18.96
C ALA A 248 -10.96 -3.78 -19.03
N GLY A 249 -10.68 -4.47 -17.91
CA GLY A 249 -9.76 -5.60 -17.89
C GLY A 249 -9.20 -5.94 -16.51
N ASN A 250 -8.06 -6.63 -16.52
CA ASN A 250 -7.26 -6.84 -15.32
C ASN A 250 -6.57 -5.53 -14.90
N ALA A 251 -6.05 -5.47 -13.68
CA ALA A 251 -5.34 -4.29 -13.23
C ALA A 251 -4.24 -4.62 -12.20
N VAL A 252 -3.44 -3.60 -11.89
CA VAL A 252 -2.44 -3.64 -10.82
C VAL A 252 -2.71 -2.49 -9.84
N VAL A 253 -3.04 -2.81 -8.60
CA VAL A 253 -3.19 -1.84 -7.49
C VAL A 253 -1.81 -1.49 -6.96
N THR A 254 -1.45 -0.21 -6.98
CA THR A 254 -0.09 0.23 -6.66
C THR A 254 0.07 0.62 -5.19
N PRO A 255 1.31 0.68 -4.64
CA PRO A 255 1.56 1.23 -3.31
C PRO A 255 1.33 2.75 -3.22
N TRP A 256 1.02 3.43 -4.33
CA TRP A 256 0.77 4.88 -4.37
C TRP A 256 -0.71 5.22 -4.37
N ARG A 257 -1.58 4.25 -4.06
CA ARG A 257 -3.06 4.39 -4.12
C ARG A 257 -3.56 4.78 -5.51
N SER A 258 -2.87 4.31 -6.55
CA SER A 258 -3.30 4.35 -7.94
C SER A 258 -3.50 2.92 -8.46
N ILE A 259 -4.01 2.81 -9.68
CA ILE A 259 -4.32 1.53 -10.34
C ILE A 259 -3.84 1.64 -11.78
N LEU A 260 -3.07 0.66 -12.24
CA LEU A 260 -2.78 0.46 -13.66
C LEU A 260 -3.86 -0.44 -14.25
N VAL A 261 -4.73 0.09 -15.11
CA VAL A 261 -5.78 -0.69 -15.80
C VAL A 261 -5.22 -1.24 -17.11
N LEU A 262 -5.24 -2.56 -17.26
CA LEU A 262 -4.70 -3.29 -18.41
C LEU A 262 -5.81 -3.50 -19.46
N GLY A 263 -6.33 -2.40 -19.98
CA GLY A 263 -7.38 -2.39 -20.99
C GLY A 263 -8.04 -1.02 -21.15
N PRO A 264 -8.91 -0.85 -22.16
CA PRO A 264 -9.52 0.43 -22.48
C PRO A 264 -10.56 0.81 -21.42
N LEU A 265 -10.25 1.83 -20.62
CA LEU A 265 -11.17 2.36 -19.62
C LEU A 265 -12.17 3.33 -20.27
N ALA A 266 -13.45 3.14 -19.99
CA ALA A 266 -14.49 4.05 -20.46
C ALA A 266 -14.30 5.46 -19.84
N PRO A 267 -14.62 6.54 -20.59
CA PRO A 267 -14.60 7.89 -20.03
C PRO A 267 -15.72 8.08 -18.99
N GLY A 268 -15.62 9.15 -18.19
CA GLY A 268 -16.69 9.55 -17.26
C GLY A 268 -16.84 8.67 -16.01
N THR A 269 -15.83 7.86 -15.68
CA THR A 269 -15.82 7.02 -14.46
C THR A 269 -15.60 7.82 -13.17
N GLY A 270 -15.21 9.09 -13.28
CA GLY A 270 -14.81 9.92 -12.14
C GLY A 270 -13.46 9.51 -11.53
N LEU A 271 -12.73 8.59 -12.16
CA LEU A 271 -11.34 8.31 -11.83
C LEU A 271 -10.44 9.41 -12.40
N ILE A 272 -9.39 9.75 -11.66
CA ILE A 272 -8.41 10.73 -12.11
C ILE A 272 -7.53 10.07 -13.17
N THR A 273 -7.54 10.63 -14.37
CA THR A 273 -6.72 10.21 -15.53
C THR A 273 -5.77 11.30 -16.02
N ASP A 274 -5.94 12.53 -15.53
CA ASP A 274 -5.10 13.67 -15.83
C ASP A 274 -3.95 13.75 -14.80
N PRO A 275 -2.67 13.66 -15.23
CA PRO A 275 -1.53 13.74 -14.32
C PRO A 275 -1.40 15.08 -13.60
N ASP A 276 -1.98 16.15 -14.14
CA ASP A 276 -1.91 17.50 -13.58
C ASP A 276 -3.13 17.83 -12.70
N ALA A 277 -4.03 16.86 -12.48
CA ALA A 277 -5.23 17.06 -11.67
C ALA A 277 -4.87 17.49 -10.23
N PRO A 278 -5.34 18.67 -9.75
CA PRO A 278 -5.00 19.17 -8.42
C PRO A 278 -5.33 18.21 -7.28
N SER A 279 -6.39 17.40 -7.45
CA SER A 279 -6.81 16.38 -6.49
C SER A 279 -5.77 15.28 -6.21
N LEU A 280 -4.78 15.06 -7.09
CA LEU A 280 -3.65 14.15 -6.85
C LEU A 280 -2.72 14.66 -5.75
N GLY A 281 -2.65 15.98 -5.54
CA GLY A 281 -1.87 16.61 -4.49
C GLY A 281 -2.51 16.48 -3.10
N ILE A 282 -3.80 16.19 -3.02
CA ILE A 282 -4.56 16.18 -1.77
C ILE A 282 -4.77 14.75 -1.30
N SER A 283 -4.29 14.44 -0.11
CA SER A 283 -4.50 13.16 0.56
C SER A 283 -5.18 13.34 1.90
N ALA A 284 -5.90 12.33 2.34
CA ALA A 284 -6.60 12.35 3.62
C ALA A 284 -6.54 10.97 4.28
N CYS A 285 -6.43 10.93 5.61
CA CYS A 285 -6.69 9.70 6.34
C CYS A 285 -8.19 9.34 6.26
N ILE A 286 -8.62 8.27 6.94
CA ILE A 286 -10.03 7.84 6.87
C ILE A 286 -11.00 8.89 7.45
N GLY A 287 -10.58 9.62 8.48
CA GLY A 287 -11.42 10.64 9.12
C GLY A 287 -12.59 10.07 9.93
N GLN A 288 -13.47 10.95 10.39
CA GLN A 288 -14.82 10.58 10.79
C GLN A 288 -15.65 10.25 9.53
N PRO A 289 -16.71 9.43 9.65
CA PRO A 289 -17.07 8.64 10.83
C PRO A 289 -16.22 7.37 11.02
N GLY A 290 -15.33 7.04 10.07
CA GLY A 290 -14.64 5.75 10.02
C GLY A 290 -13.51 5.52 11.05
N CYS A 291 -13.11 6.54 11.79
CA CYS A 291 -12.09 6.44 12.84
C CYS A 291 -12.51 7.19 14.11
N ALA A 292 -12.67 6.45 15.21
CA ALA A 292 -13.04 7.00 16.52
C ALA A 292 -12.02 7.99 17.09
N LYS A 293 -10.78 7.97 16.60
CA LYS A 293 -9.73 8.93 17.02
C LYS A 293 -9.79 10.23 16.26
N SER A 294 -10.53 10.28 15.16
CA SER A 294 -10.59 11.47 14.31
C SER A 294 -11.44 12.55 14.96
N LEU A 295 -10.97 13.78 14.91
CA LEU A 295 -11.66 14.96 15.43
C LEU A 295 -12.54 15.67 14.38
N ALA A 296 -12.45 15.27 13.11
CA ALA A 296 -13.24 15.83 12.01
C ALA A 296 -13.51 14.81 10.89
N ASP A 297 -14.47 15.12 10.02
CA ASP A 297 -14.64 14.48 8.71
C ASP A 297 -13.67 15.09 7.69
N VAL A 298 -12.42 14.68 7.81
CA VAL A 298 -11.32 15.23 7.03
C VAL A 298 -11.44 14.99 5.53
N ARG A 299 -12.18 13.96 5.10
CA ARG A 299 -12.39 13.68 3.67
C ARG A 299 -13.45 14.59 3.09
N ALA A 300 -14.54 14.83 3.83
CA ALA A 300 -15.55 15.81 3.41
C ALA A 300 -14.98 17.22 3.35
N ASP A 301 -14.13 17.61 4.31
CA ASP A 301 -13.49 18.92 4.31
C ASP A 301 -12.44 19.04 3.19
N ALA A 302 -11.57 18.04 3.00
CA ALA A 302 -10.60 18.01 1.91
C ALA A 302 -11.26 18.09 0.52
N ALA A 303 -12.43 17.48 0.33
CA ALA A 303 -13.16 17.51 -0.94
C ALA A 303 -13.66 18.91 -1.33
N ARG A 304 -13.73 19.86 -0.38
CA ARG A 304 -14.10 21.26 -0.65
C ARG A 304 -12.92 22.07 -1.19
N VAL A 305 -11.69 21.57 -1.04
CA VAL A 305 -10.47 22.23 -1.48
C VAL A 305 -10.19 21.88 -2.93
N ARG A 306 -10.35 22.86 -3.83
CA ARG A 306 -10.14 22.67 -5.27
C ARG A 306 -8.72 22.96 -5.72
N GLN A 307 -8.03 23.84 -4.99
CA GLN A 307 -6.67 24.29 -5.28
C GLN A 307 -5.88 24.31 -3.98
N ALA A 308 -4.74 23.64 -3.97
CA ALA A 308 -3.81 23.60 -2.87
C ALA A 308 -2.46 23.11 -3.39
N PRO A 309 -1.35 23.43 -2.71
CA PRO A 309 -0.14 22.63 -2.82
C PRO A 309 -0.43 21.20 -2.33
N ARG A 310 0.56 20.31 -2.41
CA ARG A 310 0.41 18.97 -1.84
C ARG A 310 0.05 19.07 -0.37
N ALA A 311 -1.02 18.41 0.05
CA ALA A 311 -1.56 18.51 1.41
C ALA A 311 -1.98 17.15 1.94
N HIS A 312 -1.81 16.96 3.25
CA HIS A 312 -2.31 15.78 3.95
C HIS A 312 -3.25 16.16 5.09
N PHE A 313 -4.50 15.72 4.98
CA PHE A 313 -5.54 15.93 5.97
C PHE A 313 -5.57 14.78 6.97
N ALA A 314 -5.16 15.07 8.20
CA ALA A 314 -5.08 14.15 9.31
C ALA A 314 -6.17 14.46 10.34
N GLY A 315 -6.95 13.45 10.72
CA GLY A 315 -8.00 13.59 11.72
C GLY A 315 -7.50 13.59 13.16
N CYS A 316 -6.25 13.18 13.39
CA CYS A 316 -5.61 13.15 14.70
C CYS A 316 -4.09 13.14 14.54
N GLU A 317 -3.37 13.31 15.65
CA GLU A 317 -1.92 13.43 15.70
C GLU A 317 -1.15 12.25 15.07
N ARG A 318 -1.80 11.08 14.97
CA ARG A 318 -1.21 9.88 14.34
C ARG A 318 -0.92 10.05 12.85
N ARG A 319 -1.58 11.00 12.16
CA ARG A 319 -1.35 11.32 10.73
C ARG A 319 -1.30 10.08 9.84
N CYS A 320 -2.31 9.22 9.99
CA CYS A 320 -2.36 7.94 9.29
C CYS A 320 -2.31 8.12 7.77
N GLY A 321 -1.31 7.51 7.14
CA GLY A 321 -1.16 7.54 5.69
C GLY A 321 -0.53 8.82 5.15
N LYS A 322 0.11 9.61 6.02
CA LYS A 322 0.98 10.75 5.68
C LYS A 322 1.96 10.37 4.56
N PRO A 323 2.03 11.14 3.46
CA PRO A 323 3.02 10.93 2.40
C PRO A 323 4.46 11.09 2.91
N ALA A 324 5.40 10.39 2.27
CA ALA A 324 6.84 10.56 2.56
C ALA A 324 7.41 11.86 1.99
N ARG A 325 6.88 12.32 0.85
CA ARG A 325 7.27 13.58 0.20
C ARG A 325 6.72 14.78 0.98
N GLU A 326 7.35 15.94 0.79
CA GLU A 326 6.91 17.20 1.39
C GLU A 326 5.45 17.54 1.02
N HIS A 327 4.74 18.06 2.01
CA HIS A 327 3.34 18.47 1.90
C HIS A 327 2.98 19.38 3.08
N VAL A 328 1.92 20.16 2.90
CA VAL A 328 1.26 20.91 3.97
C VAL A 328 0.57 19.95 4.93
N ASP A 329 0.90 20.05 6.22
CA ASP A 329 0.26 19.25 7.29
C ASP A 329 -1.06 19.93 7.70
N VAL A 330 -2.19 19.25 7.49
CA VAL A 330 -3.54 19.75 7.83
C VAL A 330 -4.13 18.86 8.91
N LEU A 331 -3.97 19.23 10.17
CA LEU A 331 -4.35 18.42 11.33
C LEU A 331 -5.62 18.95 12.00
N ALA A 332 -6.67 18.11 12.08
CA ALA A 332 -7.91 18.46 12.75
C ALA A 332 -7.72 18.72 14.26
N THR A 333 -8.39 19.74 14.79
CA THR A 333 -8.39 20.08 16.23
C THR A 333 -9.76 19.97 16.90
N GLY A 334 -10.81 19.62 16.16
CA GLY A 334 -12.21 19.58 16.62
C GLY A 334 -13.02 20.80 16.19
N ASP A 335 -12.44 21.99 16.32
CA ASP A 335 -13.09 23.27 15.94
C ASP A 335 -12.54 23.86 14.62
N GLY A 336 -11.56 23.18 14.01
CA GLY A 336 -10.85 23.63 12.82
C GLY A 336 -9.65 22.74 12.52
N TYR A 337 -8.62 23.34 11.92
CA TYR A 337 -7.40 22.66 11.51
C TYR A 337 -6.15 23.47 11.88
N LEU A 338 -5.08 22.77 12.26
CA LEU A 338 -3.73 23.33 12.20
C LEU A 338 -3.18 23.08 10.80
N VAL A 339 -2.87 24.16 10.08
CA VAL A 339 -2.19 24.14 8.78
C VAL A 339 -0.73 24.53 9.01
N ASP A 340 0.18 23.56 8.92
CA ASP A 340 1.59 23.68 9.32
C ASP A 340 1.76 24.27 10.74
N GLY A 341 0.85 23.92 11.65
CA GLY A 341 0.84 24.40 13.03
C GLY A 341 0.07 25.71 13.28
N ALA A 342 -0.36 26.43 12.23
CA ALA A 342 -1.19 27.62 12.38
C ALA A 342 -2.69 27.26 12.36
N PHE A 343 -3.47 27.73 13.33
CA PHE A 343 -4.91 27.42 13.39
C PHE A 343 -5.69 28.14 12.28
N VAL A 344 -6.59 27.39 11.63
CA VAL A 344 -7.46 27.82 10.53
C VAL A 344 -8.87 27.26 10.75
N PRO A 345 -9.91 28.10 10.83
CA PRO A 345 -11.30 27.63 10.86
C PRO A 345 -11.67 26.85 9.59
N VAL A 346 -12.55 25.85 9.70
CA VAL A 346 -12.95 24.99 8.55
C VAL A 346 -13.45 25.83 7.35
N GLY A 347 -14.20 26.90 7.62
CA GLY A 347 -14.74 27.79 6.57
C GLY A 347 -13.67 28.56 5.78
N GLU A 348 -12.46 28.71 6.31
CA GLU A 348 -11.36 29.44 5.68
C GLU A 348 -10.32 28.53 5.02
N LEU A 349 -10.41 27.22 5.27
CA LEU A 349 -9.40 26.23 4.91
C LEU A 349 -9.06 26.22 3.41
N ALA A 350 -10.08 26.27 2.54
CA ALA A 350 -9.89 26.27 1.10
C ALA A 350 -9.12 27.52 0.61
N ARG A 351 -9.41 28.68 1.20
CA ARG A 351 -8.73 29.94 0.87
C ARG A 351 -7.27 29.91 1.32
N THR A 352 -7.02 29.53 2.58
CA THR A 352 -5.67 29.46 3.14
C THR A 352 -4.77 28.48 2.37
N LEU A 353 -5.31 27.34 1.95
CA LEU A 353 -4.53 26.37 1.17
C LEU A 353 -4.27 26.84 -0.26
N ALA A 354 -5.21 27.55 -0.90
CA ALA A 354 -4.98 28.14 -2.21
C ALA A 354 -3.86 29.20 -2.18
N GLU A 355 -3.86 30.07 -1.15
CA GLU A 355 -2.82 31.11 -0.96
C GLU A 355 -1.41 30.52 -0.74
N LYS A 356 -1.30 29.35 -0.11
CA LYS A 356 -0.03 28.61 0.04
C LYS A 356 0.47 27.98 -1.26
N GLY A 357 -0.41 27.73 -2.24
CA GLY A 357 -0.04 27.13 -3.52
C GLY A 357 0.55 28.13 -4.52
N THR A 358 0.41 29.43 -4.24
CA THR A 358 0.91 30.52 -5.08
C THR A 358 2.26 31.10 -4.61
N GLN A 359 2.83 30.57 -3.53
CA GLN A 359 4.12 30.96 -2.95
C GLN A 359 5.20 29.96 -3.35
#